data_AF-A0A1F4B1S9-F1
#
_entry.id   AF-A0A1F4B1S9-F1
#
_cell.length_a   1.000
_cell.length_b   1.000
_cell.length_c   1.000
_cell.angle_alpha   90.00
_cell.angle_beta   90.00
_cell.angle_gamma   90.00
#
_symmetry.space_group_name_H-M   'P 1'
#
loop_
_entity.id
_entity.type
_entity.pdbx_description
1 polymer ?
#
loop_
_entity_poly.entity_id
_entity_poly.type
_entity_poly.pdbx_seq_one_letter_code
_entity_poly.pdbx_strand_id
1 'polypeptide(L)'
;MKRMLLGILCALALAGCSKEEPPKPAAKPAAERAPGDPKAGKTFADGECRTCHGADGGSVAPGVPHLAGQRESYLLAALHAYKENKRSHAALKVIAEHMSEAEIRNVSAYYASLPPVGLLHAPNGTQVSPYERGKARSVTCAKCHGADGNSTLPGVPSLAGQQARYLIIALHEYARAERKIAAAHTEMRSLTPTDMEAVALYFASQAPMPRPAPTTGDPAAGGALSAVCSGCHGAHGVSADSSTPNLAGQDFSYLVEAIKAYRTTRKREKMRLYITGLGDTDIRNIAAFYTVQKSRPAERAQTMVRDLIDRCDRCHSAQEEIPGMPVPKLAGQDRDYLIMALRAYRDDRRESTTMHKMSLPYGDSVIEGIAAHYAGQPAK
;
A
#
# COMPACT_ATOMS: atom_id res chain seq x y z
N MET A 1 -9.76 -35.04 62.31
CA MET A 1 -9.00 -36.20 62.84
C MET A 1 -8.80 -37.20 61.71
N LYS A 2 -7.53 -37.56 61.40
CA LYS A 2 -6.99 -38.90 61.02
C LYS A 2 -7.97 -39.91 60.37
N ARG A 3 -7.70 -40.66 59.29
CA ARG A 3 -6.46 -41.18 58.67
C ARG A 3 -6.79 -42.01 57.40
N MET A 4 -5.85 -42.03 56.44
CA MET A 4 -5.29 -43.15 55.64
C MET A 4 -6.08 -43.91 54.54
N LEU A 5 -5.55 -43.76 53.31
CA LEU A 5 -5.06 -44.76 52.33
C LEU A 5 -5.79 -46.11 52.11
N LEU A 6 -6.22 -46.33 50.85
CA LEU A 6 -5.93 -47.48 49.95
C LEU A 6 -6.75 -47.21 48.66
N GLY A 7 -6.20 -47.05 47.44
CA GLY A 7 -5.40 -48.01 46.70
C GLY A 7 -6.32 -48.92 45.86
N ILE A 8 -6.37 -48.73 44.52
CA ILE A 8 -6.47 -49.76 43.47
C ILE A 8 -6.55 -49.07 42.10
N LEU A 9 -5.51 -49.34 41.28
CA LEU A 9 -5.42 -49.08 39.85
C LEU A 9 -6.46 -49.92 39.10
N CYS A 10 -7.12 -49.34 38.10
CA CYS A 10 -7.72 -50.12 37.01
C CYS A 10 -7.24 -49.53 35.68
N ALA A 11 -6.20 -50.13 35.12
CA ALA A 11 -5.70 -49.86 33.79
C ALA A 11 -6.49 -50.71 32.78
N LEU A 12 -7.31 -50.06 31.96
CA LEU A 12 -7.92 -50.68 30.78
C LEU A 12 -7.02 -50.42 29.58
N ALA A 13 -6.46 -51.50 29.06
CA ALA A 13 -5.68 -51.56 27.84
C ALA A 13 -6.57 -51.28 26.62
N LEU A 14 -6.16 -50.32 25.79
CA LEU A 14 -6.51 -50.26 24.38
C LEU A 14 -5.22 -50.44 23.58
N ALA A 15 -4.95 -51.69 23.21
CA ALA A 15 -3.97 -52.02 22.18
C ALA A 15 -4.62 -51.74 20.81
N GLY A 16 -4.32 -50.57 20.25
CA GLY A 16 -4.63 -50.21 18.87
C GLY A 16 -3.32 -50.14 18.07
N CYS A 17 -3.22 -50.98 17.05
CA CYS A 17 -2.07 -51.19 16.18
C CYS A 17 -1.39 -49.89 15.69
N SER A 18 -0.14 -49.66 16.10
CA SER A 18 0.76 -48.74 15.40
C SER A 18 1.83 -49.56 14.71
N LYS A 19 1.87 -49.49 13.37
CA LYS A 19 3.04 -49.90 12.60
C LYS A 19 4.17 -48.96 13.00
N GLU A 20 5.22 -49.49 13.63
CA GLU A 20 6.47 -48.76 13.84
C GLU A 20 7.07 -48.43 12.48
N GLU A 21 7.03 -47.16 12.11
CA GLU A 21 7.82 -46.62 11.01
C GLU A 21 9.26 -46.41 11.54
N PRO A 22 10.30 -46.90 10.85
CA PRO A 22 11.66 -46.80 11.36
C PRO A 22 12.06 -45.33 11.51
N PRO A 23 12.89 -44.99 12.51
CA PRO A 23 13.26 -43.61 12.79
C PRO A 23 13.92 -43.01 11.54
N LYS A 24 13.31 -41.94 11.02
CA LYS A 24 13.85 -41.15 9.92
C LYS A 24 15.28 -40.73 10.28
N PRO A 25 16.29 -40.95 9.41
CA PRO A 25 17.66 -40.59 9.73
C PRO A 25 17.70 -39.09 10.06
N ALA A 26 18.32 -38.73 11.17
CA ALA A 26 18.59 -37.33 11.50
C ALA A 26 19.29 -36.68 10.29
N ALA A 27 18.75 -35.54 9.84
CA ALA A 27 19.36 -34.78 8.77
C ALA A 27 20.82 -34.50 9.15
N LYS A 28 21.76 -34.88 8.27
CA LYS A 28 23.17 -34.49 8.42
C LYS A 28 23.23 -32.97 8.65
N PRO A 29 24.13 -32.48 9.52
CA PRO A 29 24.43 -31.05 9.58
C PRO A 29 24.75 -30.58 8.16
N ALA A 30 24.13 -29.49 7.71
CA ALA A 30 24.46 -28.90 6.42
C ALA A 30 25.98 -28.66 6.43
N ALA A 31 26.72 -29.41 5.60
CA ALA A 31 28.13 -29.18 5.40
C ALA A 31 28.30 -27.69 5.11
N GLU A 32 29.18 -27.04 5.87
CA GLU A 32 29.48 -25.61 5.74
C GLU A 32 29.75 -25.32 4.26
N ARG A 33 28.82 -24.62 3.62
CA ARG A 33 28.87 -24.39 2.17
C ARG A 33 30.07 -23.50 1.90
N ALA A 34 30.97 -23.93 1.01
CA ALA A 34 32.15 -23.16 0.66
C ALA A 34 31.77 -21.73 0.21
N PRO A 35 32.54 -20.70 0.63
CA PRO A 35 32.29 -19.32 0.23
C PRO A 35 32.33 -19.15 -1.29
N GLY A 36 31.65 -18.12 -1.82
CA GLY A 36 31.70 -17.82 -3.24
C GLY A 36 33.09 -17.37 -3.70
N ASP A 37 33.44 -17.68 -4.94
CA ASP A 37 34.63 -17.18 -5.64
C ASP A 37 34.24 -15.97 -6.53
N PRO A 38 34.59 -14.73 -6.14
CA PRO A 38 34.27 -13.53 -6.92
C PRO A 38 34.89 -13.52 -8.32
N LYS A 39 36.02 -14.19 -8.54
CA LYS A 39 36.69 -14.23 -9.86
C LYS A 39 35.91 -15.12 -10.82
N ALA A 40 35.51 -16.31 -10.37
CA ALA A 40 34.61 -17.17 -11.14
C ALA A 40 33.24 -16.50 -11.36
N GLY A 41 32.75 -15.77 -10.35
CA GLY A 41 31.51 -15.01 -10.42
C GLY A 41 31.54 -13.92 -11.49
N LYS A 42 32.67 -13.19 -11.59
CA LYS A 42 32.89 -12.20 -12.64
C LYS A 42 32.82 -12.82 -14.04
N THR A 43 33.48 -13.97 -14.25
CA THR A 43 33.46 -14.65 -15.55
C THR A 43 32.04 -15.02 -15.97
N PHE A 44 31.22 -15.55 -15.05
CA PHE A 44 29.82 -15.84 -15.33
C PHE A 44 29.03 -14.55 -15.61
N ALA A 45 29.21 -13.52 -14.77
CA ALA A 45 28.51 -12.24 -14.89
C ALA A 45 28.81 -11.54 -16.23
N ASP A 46 30.05 -11.60 -16.72
CA ASP A 46 30.45 -11.05 -18.01
C ASP A 46 29.71 -11.70 -19.20
N GLY A 47 29.35 -12.98 -19.10
CA GLY A 47 28.62 -13.72 -20.14
C GLY A 47 27.10 -13.56 -20.06
N GLU A 48 26.52 -13.67 -18.87
CA GLU A 48 25.06 -13.82 -18.70
C GLU A 48 24.36 -12.59 -18.12
N CYS A 49 25.06 -11.77 -17.33
CA CYS A 49 24.44 -10.71 -16.53
C CYS A 49 24.69 -9.31 -17.10
N ARG A 50 25.91 -9.08 -17.63
CA ARG A 50 26.43 -7.78 -18.06
C ARG A 50 25.54 -7.07 -19.09
N THR A 51 24.96 -7.82 -20.03
CA THR A 51 24.13 -7.27 -21.12
C THR A 51 22.97 -6.43 -20.59
N CYS A 52 22.38 -6.82 -19.46
CA CYS A 52 21.28 -6.09 -18.85
C CYS A 52 21.74 -5.22 -17.68
N HIS A 53 22.56 -5.77 -16.79
CA HIS A 53 22.93 -5.12 -15.53
C HIS A 53 24.12 -4.17 -15.61
N GLY A 54 24.75 -4.05 -16.79
CA GLY A 54 25.96 -3.23 -16.96
C GLY A 54 27.24 -3.98 -16.57
N ALA A 55 28.39 -3.46 -17.01
CA ALA A 55 29.70 -4.08 -16.77
C ALA A 55 30.08 -4.14 -15.29
N ASP A 56 29.61 -3.17 -14.51
CA ASP A 56 29.83 -3.02 -13.07
C ASP A 56 28.58 -3.37 -12.25
N GLY A 57 27.49 -3.85 -12.87
CA GLY A 57 26.24 -4.10 -12.17
C GLY A 57 25.44 -2.84 -11.84
N GLY A 58 25.76 -1.68 -12.42
CA GLY A 58 25.06 -0.41 -12.24
C GLY A 58 24.31 0.09 -13.46
N SER A 59 23.51 -0.77 -14.10
CA SER A 59 22.71 -0.41 -15.29
C SER A 59 21.88 0.86 -15.09
N VAL A 60 21.88 1.75 -16.08
CA VAL A 60 21.02 2.95 -16.14
C VAL A 60 19.69 2.69 -16.84
N ALA A 61 19.44 1.45 -17.28
CA ALA A 61 18.21 1.10 -17.97
C ALA A 61 17.02 1.06 -16.99
N PRO A 62 15.90 1.75 -17.29
CA PRO A 62 14.73 1.76 -16.43
C PRO A 62 14.21 0.35 -16.10
N GLY A 63 13.98 0.08 -14.82
CA GLY A 63 13.44 -1.20 -14.35
C GLY A 63 14.50 -2.29 -14.15
N VAL A 64 15.76 -2.04 -14.51
CA VAL A 64 16.87 -2.96 -14.26
C VAL A 64 17.50 -2.64 -12.91
N PRO A 65 17.57 -3.59 -11.96
CA PRO A 65 18.17 -3.31 -10.67
C PRO A 65 19.70 -3.20 -10.73
N HIS A 66 20.23 -2.31 -9.92
CA HIS A 66 21.63 -2.25 -9.51
C HIS A 66 21.96 -3.46 -8.63
N LEU A 67 23.01 -4.18 -9.02
CA LEU A 67 23.55 -5.37 -8.33
C LEU A 67 24.81 -5.02 -7.52
N ALA A 68 25.59 -4.03 -7.98
CA ALA A 68 26.85 -3.63 -7.36
C ALA A 68 26.66 -3.21 -5.89
N GLY A 69 27.46 -3.78 -4.98
CA GLY A 69 27.44 -3.45 -3.56
C GLY A 69 26.19 -3.92 -2.81
N GLN A 70 25.33 -4.72 -3.45
CA GLN A 70 24.17 -5.33 -2.82
C GLN A 70 24.58 -6.46 -1.87
N ARG A 71 23.76 -6.78 -0.87
CA ARG A 71 24.06 -7.87 0.07
C ARG A 71 24.14 -9.22 -0.64
N GLU A 72 25.21 -9.97 -0.37
CA GLU A 72 25.42 -11.31 -0.92
C GLU A 72 24.25 -12.24 -0.56
N SER A 73 23.79 -12.23 0.71
CA SER A 73 22.66 -13.05 1.15
C SER A 73 21.37 -12.75 0.39
N TYR A 74 21.12 -11.49 0.05
CA TYR A 74 19.96 -11.09 -0.75
C TYR A 74 20.11 -11.52 -2.21
N LEU A 75 21.29 -11.39 -2.81
CA LEU A 75 21.54 -11.85 -4.18
C LEU A 75 21.37 -13.37 -4.30
N LEU A 76 21.90 -14.13 -3.35
CA LEU A 76 21.71 -15.57 -3.22
C LEU A 76 20.22 -15.93 -3.15
N ALA A 77 19.49 -15.32 -2.21
CA ALA A 77 18.07 -15.58 -2.02
C ALA A 77 17.25 -15.19 -3.26
N ALA A 78 17.61 -14.09 -3.94
CA ALA A 78 16.94 -13.64 -5.16
C ALA A 78 17.12 -14.64 -6.30
N LEU A 79 18.34 -15.13 -6.55
CA LEU A 79 18.63 -16.11 -7.60
C LEU A 79 17.92 -17.44 -7.33
N HIS A 80 17.89 -17.91 -6.07
CA HIS A 80 17.12 -19.10 -5.69
C HIS A 80 15.62 -18.89 -5.91
N ALA A 81 15.08 -17.72 -5.55
CA ALA A 81 13.67 -17.42 -5.77
C ALA A 81 13.29 -17.39 -7.25
N TYR A 82 14.20 -16.96 -8.15
CA TYR A 82 14.00 -17.07 -9.59
C TYR A 82 14.01 -18.53 -10.06
N LYS A 83 15.00 -19.31 -9.61
CA LYS A 83 15.13 -20.75 -9.93
C LYS A 83 13.94 -21.59 -9.45
N GLU A 84 13.39 -21.26 -8.28
CA GLU A 84 12.23 -21.91 -7.68
C GLU A 84 10.89 -21.33 -8.15
N ASN A 85 10.91 -20.36 -9.07
CA ASN A 85 9.72 -19.66 -9.60
C ASN A 85 8.88 -18.93 -8.53
N LYS A 86 9.46 -18.63 -7.35
CA LYS A 86 8.86 -17.77 -6.30
C LYS A 86 8.98 -16.28 -6.63
N ARG A 87 9.86 -15.94 -7.58
CA ARG A 87 10.04 -14.61 -8.14
C ARG A 87 9.99 -14.71 -9.66
N SER A 88 9.01 -14.06 -10.28
CA SER A 88 8.78 -14.19 -11.73
C SER A 88 9.47 -13.10 -12.54
N HIS A 89 10.32 -13.51 -13.49
CA HIS A 89 10.80 -12.67 -14.60
C HIS A 89 11.30 -13.58 -15.72
N ALA A 90 10.83 -13.39 -16.96
CA ALA A 90 11.07 -14.34 -18.06
C ALA A 90 12.57 -14.61 -18.29
N ALA A 91 13.40 -13.56 -18.38
CA ALA A 91 14.83 -13.71 -18.62
C ALA A 91 15.57 -14.36 -17.43
N LEU A 92 15.35 -13.87 -16.20
CA LEU A 92 16.08 -14.37 -15.03
C LEU A 92 15.67 -15.76 -14.60
N LYS A 93 14.44 -16.20 -14.91
CA LYS A 93 14.03 -17.59 -14.71
C LYS A 93 14.90 -18.54 -15.54
N VAL A 94 15.02 -18.27 -16.84
CA VAL A 94 15.82 -19.11 -17.76
C VAL A 94 17.28 -19.16 -17.33
N ILE A 95 17.88 -18.01 -16.99
CA ILE A 95 19.26 -17.96 -16.52
C ILE A 95 19.40 -18.78 -15.22
N ALA A 96 18.57 -18.53 -14.22
CA ALA A 96 18.68 -19.15 -12.90
C ALA A 96 18.40 -20.66 -12.90
N GLU A 97 17.53 -21.16 -13.79
CA GLU A 97 17.24 -22.59 -13.95
C GLU A 97 18.49 -23.39 -14.33
N HIS A 98 19.40 -22.79 -15.10
CA HIS A 98 20.64 -23.44 -15.56
C HIS A 98 21.84 -23.21 -14.65
N MET A 99 21.74 -22.35 -13.65
CA MET A 99 22.85 -22.10 -12.72
C MET A 99 23.01 -23.23 -11.71
N SER A 100 24.25 -23.68 -11.53
CA SER A 100 24.67 -24.49 -10.38
C SER A 100 24.67 -23.69 -9.08
N GLU A 101 24.64 -24.40 -7.95
CA GLU A 101 24.76 -23.75 -6.63
C GLU A 101 26.09 -23.00 -6.47
N ALA A 102 27.16 -23.46 -7.13
CA ALA A 102 28.45 -22.78 -7.11
C ALA A 102 28.40 -21.46 -7.88
N GLU A 103 27.80 -21.46 -9.08
CA GLU A 103 27.64 -20.23 -9.89
C GLU A 103 26.77 -19.19 -9.18
N ILE A 104 25.68 -19.61 -8.53
CA ILE A 104 24.84 -18.71 -7.74
C ILE A 104 25.65 -18.06 -6.61
N ARG A 105 26.46 -18.82 -5.87
CA ARG A 105 27.35 -18.28 -4.83
C ARG A 105 28.40 -17.34 -5.40
N ASN A 106 29.06 -17.74 -6.48
CA ASN A 106 30.13 -16.98 -7.09
C ASN A 106 29.65 -15.62 -7.62
N VAL A 107 28.52 -15.59 -8.35
CA VAL A 107 27.93 -14.35 -8.89
C VAL A 107 27.45 -13.43 -7.77
N SER A 108 26.85 -13.99 -6.72
CA SER A 108 26.40 -13.21 -5.56
C SER A 108 27.58 -12.56 -4.82
N ALA A 109 28.66 -13.32 -4.58
CA ALA A 109 29.89 -12.82 -3.97
C ALA A 109 30.56 -11.75 -4.86
N TYR A 110 30.59 -11.96 -6.18
CA TYR A 110 31.14 -10.99 -7.12
C TYR A 110 30.44 -9.63 -7.03
N TYR A 111 29.11 -9.59 -7.24
CA TYR A 111 28.38 -8.31 -7.22
C TYR A 111 28.36 -7.64 -5.84
N ALA A 112 28.34 -8.42 -4.76
CA ALA A 112 28.46 -7.90 -3.41
C ALA A 112 29.82 -7.24 -3.12
N SER A 113 30.89 -7.71 -3.77
CA SER A 113 32.25 -7.16 -3.64
C SER A 113 32.49 -5.86 -4.42
N LEU A 114 31.60 -5.53 -5.36
CA LEU A 114 31.72 -4.31 -6.15
C LEU A 114 31.36 -3.07 -5.32
N PRO A 115 31.95 -1.90 -5.63
CA PRO A 115 31.50 -0.65 -5.01
C PRO A 115 30.02 -0.39 -5.33
N PRO A 116 29.24 0.14 -4.37
CA PRO A 116 27.88 0.57 -4.66
C PRO A 116 27.85 1.59 -5.80
N VAL A 117 26.80 1.54 -6.62
CA VAL A 117 26.63 2.46 -7.75
C VAL A 117 26.58 3.90 -7.23
N GLY A 118 27.62 4.69 -7.54
CA GLY A 118 27.64 6.12 -7.22
C GLY A 118 26.56 6.87 -8.00
N LEU A 119 26.14 8.05 -7.51
CA LEU A 119 25.22 8.95 -8.20
C LEU A 119 25.86 9.50 -9.48
N LEU A 120 26.01 8.68 -10.53
CA LEU A 120 26.48 9.19 -11.82
C LEU A 120 25.35 9.85 -12.59
N HIS A 121 24.09 9.45 -12.41
CA HIS A 121 22.94 10.15 -13.00
C HIS A 121 21.65 9.86 -12.21
N ALA A 122 21.49 10.47 -11.03
CA ALA A 122 20.12 10.71 -10.58
C ALA A 122 19.55 11.80 -11.51
N PRO A 123 18.46 11.58 -12.25
CA PRO A 123 17.81 12.70 -12.91
C PRO A 123 17.48 13.72 -11.83
N ASN A 124 17.99 14.95 -11.98
CA ASN A 124 17.66 16.14 -11.21
C ASN A 124 16.18 16.54 -11.42
N GLY A 125 15.26 15.57 -11.36
CA GLY A 125 13.85 15.83 -11.16
C GLY A 125 13.67 16.07 -9.69
N THR A 126 13.27 17.29 -9.32
CA THR A 126 12.77 17.61 -7.98
C THR A 126 11.76 16.52 -7.60
N GLN A 127 12.10 15.67 -6.63
CA GLN A 127 11.23 14.57 -6.21
C GLN A 127 9.99 15.17 -5.56
N VAL A 128 8.91 15.32 -6.33
CA VAL A 128 7.64 15.87 -5.85
C VAL A 128 6.93 14.78 -5.06
N SER A 129 6.76 14.98 -3.75
CA SER A 129 6.04 14.01 -2.90
C SER A 129 4.62 13.77 -3.43
N PRO A 130 3.99 12.62 -3.12
CA PRO A 130 2.60 12.35 -3.51
C PRO A 130 1.64 13.46 -3.06
N TYR A 131 1.90 14.05 -1.90
CA TYR A 131 1.16 15.20 -1.38
C TYR A 131 1.34 16.44 -2.26
N GLU A 132 2.58 16.81 -2.61
CA GLU A 132 2.84 17.98 -3.46
C GLU A 132 2.32 17.78 -4.90
N ARG A 133 2.39 16.54 -5.43
CA ARG A 133 1.76 16.18 -6.71
C ARG A 133 0.25 16.36 -6.63
N GLY A 134 -0.37 15.84 -5.57
CA GLY A 134 -1.80 15.99 -5.33
C GLY A 134 -2.23 17.44 -5.24
N LYS A 135 -1.48 18.25 -4.48
CA LYS A 135 -1.68 19.69 -4.35
C LYS A 135 -1.62 20.39 -5.72
N ALA A 136 -0.59 20.12 -6.51
CA ALA A 136 -0.42 20.70 -7.84
C ALA A 136 -1.56 20.30 -8.80
N ARG A 137 -2.03 19.04 -8.75
CA ARG A 137 -3.14 18.56 -9.56
C ARG A 137 -4.52 19.02 -9.07
N SER A 138 -4.62 19.48 -7.83
CA SER A 138 -5.88 19.92 -7.21
C SER A 138 -6.29 21.36 -7.54
N VAL A 139 -5.45 22.12 -8.25
CA VAL A 139 -5.70 23.55 -8.57
C VAL A 139 -7.03 23.73 -9.31
N THR A 140 -7.39 22.86 -10.24
CA THR A 140 -8.68 22.94 -10.94
C THR A 140 -9.85 22.55 -10.05
N CYS A 141 -9.67 21.56 -9.17
CA CYS A 141 -10.68 21.12 -8.21
C CYS A 141 -11.08 22.27 -7.27
N ALA A 142 -10.09 23.09 -6.88
CA ALA A 142 -10.29 24.21 -5.96
C ALA A 142 -11.27 25.28 -6.47
N LYS A 143 -11.48 25.39 -7.79
CA LYS A 143 -12.44 26.34 -8.38
C LYS A 143 -13.87 26.14 -7.88
N CYS A 144 -14.24 24.90 -7.56
CA CYS A 144 -15.56 24.57 -7.01
C CYS A 144 -15.48 24.07 -5.56
N HIS A 145 -14.45 23.30 -5.24
CA HIS A 145 -14.33 22.64 -3.94
C HIS A 145 -13.60 23.48 -2.88
N GLY A 146 -13.10 24.68 -3.22
CA GLY A 146 -12.29 25.52 -2.32
C GLY A 146 -10.79 25.17 -2.37
N ALA A 147 -9.92 26.13 -2.01
CA ALA A 147 -8.46 26.01 -2.14
C ALA A 147 -7.86 24.79 -1.43
N ASP A 148 -8.42 24.44 -0.29
CA ASP A 148 -8.06 23.29 0.56
C ASP A 148 -9.15 22.19 0.54
N GLY A 149 -10.11 22.28 -0.38
CA GLY A 149 -11.23 21.35 -0.45
C GLY A 149 -12.36 21.63 0.53
N ASN A 150 -12.37 22.78 1.22
CA ASN A 150 -13.51 23.26 1.98
C ASN A 150 -14.43 24.11 1.08
N SER A 151 -15.43 23.48 0.47
CA SER A 151 -16.34 24.19 -0.44
C SER A 151 -17.32 25.07 0.34
N THR A 152 -17.58 26.27 -0.16
CA THR A 152 -18.63 27.17 0.35
C THR A 152 -19.85 27.23 -0.58
N LEU A 153 -19.81 26.53 -1.70
CA LEU A 153 -20.88 26.54 -2.71
C LEU A 153 -21.98 25.52 -2.33
N PRO A 154 -23.27 25.93 -2.26
CA PRO A 154 -24.36 25.00 -1.98
C PRO A 154 -24.42 23.85 -3.00
N GLY A 155 -24.56 22.62 -2.51
CA GLY A 155 -24.62 21.41 -3.34
C GLY A 155 -23.26 20.88 -3.81
N VAL A 156 -22.19 21.64 -3.60
CA VAL A 156 -20.82 21.18 -3.90
C VAL A 156 -20.20 20.59 -2.63
N PRO A 157 -19.73 19.34 -2.66
CA PRO A 157 -19.19 18.73 -1.46
C PRO A 157 -17.82 19.30 -1.08
N SER A 158 -17.54 19.41 0.21
CA SER A 158 -16.18 19.50 0.73
C SER A 158 -15.44 18.18 0.52
N LEU A 159 -14.20 18.28 0.03
CA LEU A 159 -13.25 17.17 -0.13
C LEU A 159 -12.28 17.07 1.05
N ALA A 160 -12.06 18.18 1.78
CA ALA A 160 -11.17 18.24 2.93
C ALA A 160 -11.53 17.19 3.99
N GLY A 161 -10.52 16.41 4.41
CA GLY A 161 -10.64 15.35 5.41
C GLY A 161 -11.60 14.21 5.05
N GLN A 162 -11.97 14.08 3.77
CA GLN A 162 -12.66 12.90 3.28
C GLN A 162 -11.69 11.72 3.19
N GLN A 163 -12.19 10.49 3.29
CA GLN A 163 -11.34 9.30 3.24
C GLN A 163 -10.65 9.15 1.88
N ALA A 164 -9.33 8.90 1.89
CA ALA A 164 -8.53 8.81 0.66
C ALA A 164 -9.04 7.71 -0.29
N ARG A 165 -9.33 6.51 0.25
CA ARG A 165 -9.82 5.39 -0.57
C ARG A 165 -11.22 5.65 -1.13
N TYR A 166 -12.12 6.28 -0.37
CA TYR A 166 -13.41 6.73 -0.89
C TYR A 166 -13.24 7.75 -2.03
N LEU A 167 -12.35 8.74 -1.87
CA LEU A 167 -12.09 9.72 -2.92
C LEU A 167 -11.57 9.06 -4.20
N ILE A 168 -10.62 8.12 -4.09
CA ILE A 168 -10.13 7.34 -5.25
C ILE A 168 -11.29 6.64 -5.97
N ILE A 169 -12.15 5.93 -5.22
CA ILE A 169 -13.32 5.25 -5.78
C ILE A 169 -14.24 6.27 -6.48
N ALA A 170 -14.55 7.38 -5.83
CA ALA A 170 -15.43 8.42 -6.38
C ALA A 170 -14.87 9.06 -7.66
N LEU A 171 -13.57 9.40 -7.68
CA LEU A 171 -12.89 9.98 -8.85
C LEU A 171 -12.97 9.04 -10.05
N HIS A 172 -12.73 7.75 -9.84
CA HIS A 172 -12.90 6.73 -10.86
C HIS A 172 -14.35 6.58 -11.34
N GLU A 173 -15.33 6.58 -10.43
CA GLU A 173 -16.75 6.53 -10.80
C GLU A 173 -17.18 7.74 -11.64
N TYR A 174 -16.66 8.94 -11.34
CA TYR A 174 -16.87 10.13 -12.19
C TYR A 174 -16.17 10.00 -13.54
N ALA A 175 -14.92 9.54 -13.57
CA ALA A 175 -14.16 9.33 -14.81
C ALA A 175 -14.84 8.32 -15.76
N ARG A 176 -15.55 7.32 -15.21
CA ARG A 176 -16.35 6.33 -15.97
C ARG A 176 -17.82 6.73 -16.20
N ALA A 177 -18.21 7.92 -15.78
CA ALA A 177 -19.60 8.43 -15.84
C ALA A 177 -20.64 7.57 -15.08
N GLU A 178 -20.20 6.78 -14.10
CA GLU A 178 -21.09 6.02 -13.20
C GLU A 178 -21.81 6.96 -12.21
N ARG A 179 -21.15 8.06 -11.82
CA ARG A 179 -21.79 9.21 -11.16
C ARG A 179 -22.05 10.29 -12.21
N LYS A 180 -23.32 10.46 -12.60
CA LYS A 180 -23.73 11.34 -13.71
C LYS A 180 -23.68 12.82 -13.33
N ILE A 181 -22.49 13.41 -13.35
CA ILE A 181 -22.28 14.86 -13.30
C ILE A 181 -21.31 15.23 -14.41
N ALA A 182 -21.82 15.86 -15.49
CA ALA A 182 -21.06 16.09 -16.72
C ALA A 182 -19.77 16.90 -16.49
N ALA A 183 -19.84 17.96 -15.67
CA ALA A 183 -18.67 18.77 -15.32
C ALA A 183 -17.59 17.96 -14.60
N ALA A 184 -17.98 17.13 -13.61
CA ALA A 184 -17.03 16.27 -12.89
C ALA A 184 -16.42 15.20 -13.80
N HIS A 185 -17.20 14.65 -14.74
CA HIS A 185 -16.70 13.64 -15.68
C HIS A 185 -15.55 14.16 -16.56
N THR A 186 -15.71 15.36 -17.14
CA THR A 186 -14.69 15.97 -18.01
C THR A 186 -13.38 16.18 -17.26
N GLU A 187 -13.45 16.76 -16.06
CA GLU A 187 -12.27 17.00 -15.22
C GLU A 187 -11.57 15.69 -14.83
N MET A 188 -12.32 14.67 -14.39
CA MET A 188 -11.71 13.42 -13.94
C MET A 188 -11.10 12.58 -15.06
N ARG A 189 -11.55 12.74 -16.32
CA ARG A 189 -10.90 12.08 -17.46
C ARG A 189 -9.51 12.64 -17.80
N SER A 190 -9.17 13.83 -17.32
CA SER A 190 -7.86 14.43 -17.53
C SER A 190 -6.79 13.92 -16.55
N LEU A 191 -7.20 13.22 -15.48
CA LEU A 191 -6.30 12.69 -14.47
C LEU A 191 -5.85 11.27 -14.80
N THR A 192 -4.56 10.99 -14.58
CA THR A 192 -4.07 9.61 -14.52
C THR A 192 -4.53 8.92 -13.22
N PRO A 193 -4.58 7.58 -13.14
CA PRO A 193 -4.87 6.89 -11.88
C PRO A 193 -3.96 7.33 -10.72
N THR A 194 -2.66 7.49 -10.97
CA THR A 194 -1.71 8.01 -9.98
C THR A 194 -2.05 9.44 -9.54
N ASP A 195 -2.45 10.32 -10.46
CA ASP A 195 -2.87 11.67 -10.11
C ASP A 195 -4.17 11.66 -9.29
N MET A 196 -5.13 10.76 -9.57
CA MET A 196 -6.35 10.61 -8.77
C MET A 196 -6.02 10.20 -7.33
N GLU A 197 -5.10 9.26 -7.13
CA GLU A 197 -4.65 8.89 -5.79
C GLU A 197 -3.94 10.04 -5.07
N ALA A 198 -3.06 10.77 -5.77
CA ALA A 198 -2.35 11.90 -5.21
C ALA A 198 -3.32 13.03 -4.78
N VAL A 199 -4.31 13.35 -5.62
CA VAL A 199 -5.38 14.32 -5.32
C VAL A 199 -6.20 13.86 -4.11
N ALA A 200 -6.57 12.57 -4.07
CA ALA A 200 -7.29 12.00 -2.93
C ALA A 200 -6.48 12.10 -1.63
N LEU A 201 -5.18 11.78 -1.66
CA LEU A 201 -4.29 11.90 -0.50
C LEU A 201 -4.16 13.36 -0.03
N TYR A 202 -4.03 14.31 -0.97
CA TYR A 202 -3.96 15.74 -0.67
C TYR A 202 -5.20 16.20 0.11
N PHE A 203 -6.40 15.99 -0.45
CA PHE A 203 -7.66 16.42 0.17
C PHE A 203 -7.97 15.67 1.48
N ALA A 204 -7.67 14.37 1.55
CA ALA A 204 -7.84 13.59 2.78
C ALA A 204 -7.01 14.11 3.96
N SER A 205 -5.94 14.85 3.68
CA SER A 205 -5.05 15.44 4.67
C SER A 205 -5.37 16.88 5.03
N GLN A 206 -6.30 17.52 4.33
CA GLN A 206 -6.72 18.87 4.65
C GLN A 206 -7.62 18.85 5.89
N ALA A 207 -7.56 19.93 6.68
CA ALA A 207 -8.43 20.10 7.83
C ALA A 207 -9.84 20.50 7.36
N PRO A 208 -10.89 19.72 7.69
CA PRO A 208 -12.25 20.14 7.41
C PRO A 208 -12.63 21.36 8.24
N MET A 209 -13.29 22.33 7.62
CA MET A 209 -13.87 23.47 8.32
C MET A 209 -15.27 23.12 8.87
N PRO A 210 -15.60 23.53 10.10
CA PRO A 210 -16.96 23.43 10.62
C PRO A 210 -17.94 24.21 9.72
N ARG A 211 -19.16 23.70 9.60
CA ARG A 211 -20.25 24.38 8.88
C ARG A 211 -21.31 24.91 9.85
N PRO A 212 -21.95 26.03 9.52
CA PRO A 212 -23.10 26.50 10.29
C PRO A 212 -24.28 25.53 10.15
N ALA A 213 -25.20 25.59 11.10
CA ALA A 213 -26.46 24.88 10.99
C ALA A 213 -27.25 25.36 9.76
N PRO A 214 -27.85 24.45 8.98
CA PRO A 214 -28.70 24.83 7.87
C PRO A 214 -29.96 25.55 8.38
N THR A 215 -30.57 26.39 7.53
CA THR A 215 -31.83 27.08 7.84
C THR A 215 -33.06 26.16 7.78
N THR A 216 -32.89 24.92 7.32
CA THR A 216 -33.96 23.92 7.20
C THR A 216 -33.47 22.55 7.67
N GLY A 217 -34.40 21.74 8.19
CA GLY A 217 -34.10 20.46 8.82
C GLY A 217 -33.81 20.61 10.33
N ASP A 218 -34.07 19.55 11.07
CA ASP A 218 -33.84 19.47 12.51
C ASP A 218 -32.68 18.50 12.83
N PRO A 219 -31.50 19.01 13.24
CA PRO A 219 -30.37 18.18 13.64
C PRO A 219 -30.66 17.19 14.78
N ALA A 220 -31.52 17.54 15.74
CA ALA A 220 -31.84 16.66 16.85
C ALA A 220 -32.68 15.45 16.38
N ALA A 221 -33.72 15.70 15.58
CA ALA A 221 -34.49 14.64 14.93
C ALA A 221 -33.61 13.79 14.00
N GLY A 222 -32.70 14.43 13.26
CA GLY A 222 -31.75 13.75 12.38
C GLY A 222 -30.79 12.84 13.12
N GLY A 223 -30.33 13.25 14.31
CA GLY A 223 -29.48 12.44 15.17
C GLY A 223 -30.15 11.13 15.60
N ALA A 224 -31.43 11.21 16.00
CA ALA A 224 -32.21 10.01 16.35
C ALA A 224 -32.36 9.03 15.18
N LEU A 225 -32.56 9.55 13.96
CA LEU A 225 -32.68 8.75 12.73
C LEU A 225 -31.33 8.17 12.24
N SER A 226 -30.22 8.75 12.69
CA SER A 226 -28.86 8.42 12.20
C SER A 226 -28.23 7.19 12.86
N ALA A 227 -28.91 6.54 13.81
CA ALA A 227 -28.39 5.39 14.54
C ALA A 227 -27.92 4.25 13.61
N VAL A 228 -28.70 3.94 12.57
CA VAL A 228 -28.37 2.89 11.59
C VAL A 228 -27.18 3.29 10.70
N CYS A 229 -27.09 4.57 10.35
CA CYS A 229 -25.99 5.11 9.54
C CYS A 229 -24.64 5.03 10.28
N SER A 230 -24.69 5.18 11.61
CA SER A 230 -23.50 5.22 12.48
C SER A 230 -22.68 3.94 12.46
N GLY A 231 -23.31 2.79 12.17
CA GLY A 231 -22.61 1.49 12.08
C GLY A 231 -21.53 1.43 11.01
N CYS A 232 -21.67 2.24 9.95
CA CYS A 232 -20.68 2.34 8.87
C CYS A 232 -19.98 3.71 8.87
N HIS A 233 -20.74 4.80 8.97
CA HIS A 233 -20.20 6.15 8.85
C HIS A 233 -19.63 6.72 10.15
N GLY A 234 -19.74 5.98 11.26
CA GLY A 234 -19.36 6.41 12.60
C GLY A 234 -20.44 7.25 13.28
N ALA A 235 -20.46 7.25 14.62
CA ALA A 235 -21.49 7.91 15.43
C ALA A 235 -21.68 9.41 15.14
N HIS A 236 -20.60 10.09 14.73
CA HIS A 236 -20.62 11.51 14.37
C HIS A 236 -20.40 11.73 12.87
N GLY A 237 -20.50 10.69 12.04
CA GLY A 237 -20.24 10.78 10.60
C GLY A 237 -18.76 10.85 10.23
N VAL A 238 -17.87 10.39 11.11
CA VAL A 238 -16.45 10.16 10.80
C VAL A 238 -16.19 8.66 10.82
N SER A 239 -16.02 8.09 9.63
CA SER A 239 -15.85 6.65 9.42
C SER A 239 -14.47 6.16 9.89
N ALA A 240 -14.41 4.94 10.39
CA ALA A 240 -13.15 4.23 10.63
C ALA A 240 -12.68 3.41 9.40
N ASP A 241 -13.59 3.11 8.46
CA ASP A 241 -13.28 2.44 7.19
C ASP A 241 -12.96 3.50 6.11
N SER A 242 -11.77 3.40 5.50
CA SER A 242 -11.28 4.34 4.49
C SER A 242 -12.07 4.31 3.18
N SER A 243 -12.88 3.28 2.94
CA SER A 243 -13.76 3.22 1.76
C SER A 243 -15.18 3.73 2.00
N THR A 244 -15.55 3.92 3.27
CA THR A 244 -16.84 4.48 3.67
C THR A 244 -16.70 5.99 3.90
N PRO A 245 -17.48 6.85 3.23
CA PRO A 245 -17.24 8.29 3.31
C PRO A 245 -17.59 8.87 4.67
N ASN A 246 -16.85 9.92 5.06
CA ASN A 246 -17.21 10.82 6.13
C ASN A 246 -18.42 11.68 5.70
N LEU A 247 -19.39 11.80 6.59
CA LEU A 247 -20.59 12.65 6.46
C LEU A 247 -20.45 13.94 7.27
N ALA A 248 -19.65 13.93 8.33
CA ALA A 248 -19.46 15.05 9.25
C ALA A 248 -18.96 16.31 8.53
N GLY A 249 -19.59 17.45 8.79
CA GLY A 249 -19.15 18.75 8.26
C GLY A 249 -19.40 18.92 6.75
N GLN A 250 -20.20 18.04 6.15
CA GLN A 250 -20.50 18.10 4.72
C GLN A 250 -21.63 19.10 4.40
N ASP A 251 -21.64 19.60 3.16
CA ASP A 251 -22.68 20.50 2.67
C ASP A 251 -24.08 19.87 2.78
N PHE A 252 -25.01 20.63 3.35
CA PHE A 252 -26.39 20.19 3.59
C PHE A 252 -27.09 19.77 2.29
N SER A 253 -27.07 20.64 1.27
CA SER A 253 -27.74 20.38 -0.01
C SER A 253 -27.09 19.20 -0.72
N TYR A 254 -25.76 19.08 -0.68
CA TYR A 254 -25.07 17.91 -1.18
C TYR A 254 -25.53 16.62 -0.49
N LEU A 255 -25.60 16.60 0.85
CA LEU A 255 -26.02 15.41 1.59
C LEU A 255 -27.46 15.00 1.22
N VAL A 256 -28.38 15.95 1.14
CA VAL A 256 -29.77 15.69 0.73
C VAL A 256 -29.81 15.02 -0.65
N GLU A 257 -29.16 15.64 -1.65
CA GLU A 257 -29.17 15.12 -3.02
C GLU A 257 -28.41 13.80 -3.15
N ALA A 258 -27.28 13.65 -2.45
CA ALA A 258 -26.50 12.42 -2.46
C ALA A 258 -27.26 11.23 -1.86
N ILE A 259 -27.99 11.45 -0.75
CA ILE A 259 -28.82 10.42 -0.11
C ILE A 259 -29.98 10.04 -1.03
N LYS A 260 -30.69 11.02 -1.60
CA LYS A 260 -31.77 10.78 -2.57
C LYS A 260 -31.28 10.03 -3.81
N ALA A 261 -30.09 10.34 -4.30
CA ALA A 261 -29.51 9.71 -5.48
C ALA A 261 -29.32 8.19 -5.33
N TYR A 262 -29.16 7.65 -4.12
CA TYR A 262 -29.11 6.19 -3.91
C TYR A 262 -30.43 5.47 -4.20
N ARG A 263 -31.55 6.19 -4.32
CA ARG A 263 -32.84 5.63 -4.75
C ARG A 263 -32.87 5.33 -6.24
N THR A 264 -32.06 6.03 -7.03
CA THR A 264 -32.21 6.07 -8.50
C THR A 264 -30.88 5.89 -9.23
N THR A 265 -29.95 6.82 -9.07
CA THR A 265 -28.77 6.96 -9.94
C THR A 265 -27.50 6.36 -9.35
N ARG A 266 -27.31 6.40 -8.02
CA ARG A 266 -26.14 5.83 -7.35
C ARG A 266 -26.37 4.36 -7.02
N LYS A 267 -25.74 3.46 -7.78
CA LYS A 267 -25.85 2.01 -7.63
C LYS A 267 -24.96 1.48 -6.51
N ARG A 268 -25.42 1.55 -5.26
CA ARG A 268 -24.80 0.87 -4.10
C ARG A 268 -25.88 0.20 -3.26
N GLU A 269 -26.03 -1.11 -3.44
CA GLU A 269 -27.16 -1.86 -2.88
C GLU A 269 -27.25 -1.75 -1.36
N LYS A 270 -26.12 -1.90 -0.65
CA LYS A 270 -26.07 -1.73 0.81
C LYS A 270 -26.63 -0.39 1.24
N MET A 271 -26.28 0.70 0.56
CA MET A 271 -26.76 2.04 0.92
C MET A 271 -28.22 2.25 0.52
N ARG A 272 -28.63 1.71 -0.64
CA ARG A 272 -30.02 1.76 -1.13
C ARG A 272 -31.00 1.17 -0.12
N LEU A 273 -30.67 0.04 0.50
CA LEU A 273 -31.52 -0.65 1.47
C LEU A 273 -31.91 0.23 2.68
N TYR A 274 -31.00 1.11 3.13
CA TYR A 274 -31.25 1.98 4.28
C TYR A 274 -31.97 3.29 3.96
N ILE A 275 -32.04 3.67 2.67
CA ILE A 275 -32.56 4.99 2.25
C ILE A 275 -33.90 4.92 1.52
N THR A 276 -34.32 3.72 1.06
CA THR A 276 -35.60 3.52 0.36
C THR A 276 -36.81 3.78 1.25
N GLY A 277 -36.71 3.55 2.56
CA GLY A 277 -37.81 3.75 3.51
C GLY A 277 -37.92 5.15 4.13
N LEU A 278 -36.95 6.04 3.90
CA LEU A 278 -36.92 7.36 4.55
C LEU A 278 -37.86 8.36 3.86
N GLY A 279 -38.48 9.27 4.59
CA GLY A 279 -39.16 10.43 3.99
C GLY A 279 -38.16 11.51 3.54
N ASP A 280 -38.59 12.44 2.67
CA ASP A 280 -37.75 13.58 2.28
C ASP A 280 -37.45 14.52 3.46
N THR A 281 -38.37 14.62 4.43
CA THR A 281 -38.13 15.33 5.69
C THR A 281 -37.09 14.63 6.55
N ASP A 282 -37.13 13.30 6.66
CA ASP A 282 -36.12 12.52 7.40
C ASP A 282 -34.73 12.70 6.79
N ILE A 283 -34.63 12.66 5.46
CA ILE A 283 -33.37 12.92 4.76
C ILE A 283 -32.82 14.31 5.08
N ARG A 284 -33.68 15.35 5.08
CA ARG A 284 -33.25 16.71 5.46
C ARG A 284 -32.80 16.77 6.91
N ASN A 285 -33.49 16.13 7.84
CA ASN A 285 -33.11 16.09 9.24
C ASN A 285 -31.74 15.39 9.43
N ILE A 286 -31.55 14.23 8.81
CA ILE A 286 -30.27 13.49 8.81
C ILE A 286 -29.14 14.33 8.20
N ALA A 287 -29.39 15.01 7.07
CA ALA A 287 -28.42 15.90 6.46
C ALA A 287 -28.05 17.05 7.40
N ALA A 288 -29.05 17.70 8.03
CA ALA A 288 -28.83 18.78 8.98
C ALA A 288 -28.00 18.33 10.19
N PHE A 289 -28.25 17.12 10.70
CA PHE A 289 -27.45 16.51 11.76
C PHE A 289 -25.97 16.40 11.37
N TYR A 290 -25.65 15.76 10.24
CA TYR A 290 -24.26 15.55 9.84
C TYR A 290 -23.53 16.83 9.40
N THR A 291 -24.24 17.82 8.84
CA THR A 291 -23.64 19.11 8.46
C THR A 291 -22.99 19.82 9.65
N VAL A 292 -23.58 19.76 10.84
CA VAL A 292 -23.05 20.43 12.04
C VAL A 292 -22.04 19.59 12.83
N GLN A 293 -21.80 18.34 12.42
CA GLN A 293 -20.84 17.49 13.13
C GLN A 293 -19.39 17.92 12.89
N LYS A 294 -18.57 17.76 13.93
CA LYS A 294 -17.14 18.02 13.84
C LYS A 294 -16.45 16.89 13.08
N SER A 295 -15.75 17.25 12.01
CA SER A 295 -14.89 16.34 11.25
C SER A 295 -13.41 16.52 11.61
N ARG A 296 -12.55 15.70 11.00
CA ARG A 296 -11.09 15.74 11.16
C ARG A 296 -10.42 15.25 9.87
N PRO A 297 -9.13 15.55 9.65
CA PRO A 297 -8.36 14.91 8.59
C PRO A 297 -8.49 13.38 8.67
N ALA A 298 -8.74 12.76 7.52
CA ALA A 298 -8.78 11.30 7.41
C ALA A 298 -7.36 10.73 7.38
N GLU A 299 -6.44 11.46 6.75
CA GLU A 299 -5.04 11.10 6.61
C GLU A 299 -4.12 12.15 7.22
N ARG A 300 -2.90 11.75 7.52
CA ARG A 300 -1.79 12.66 7.82
C ARG A 300 -0.72 12.50 6.74
N ALA A 301 -0.98 12.93 5.49
CA ALA A 301 -0.15 12.56 4.32
C ALA A 301 1.36 12.81 4.45
N GLN A 302 1.77 13.95 5.01
CA GLN A 302 3.20 14.25 5.17
C GLN A 302 3.89 13.41 6.24
N THR A 303 3.17 12.91 7.25
CA THR A 303 3.72 11.94 8.20
C THR A 303 3.64 10.53 7.62
N MET A 304 2.61 10.21 6.83
CA MET A 304 2.43 8.85 6.27
C MET A 304 3.66 8.37 5.48
N VAL A 305 4.20 9.14 4.54
CA VAL A 305 5.38 8.69 3.77
C VAL A 305 6.62 8.61 4.66
N ARG A 306 6.84 9.56 5.58
CA ARG A 306 7.99 9.53 6.51
C ARG A 306 7.94 8.35 7.47
N ASP A 307 6.79 8.13 8.11
CA ASP A 307 6.53 7.00 9.00
C ASP A 307 6.68 5.65 8.25
N LEU A 308 6.49 5.66 6.93
CA LEU A 308 6.72 4.49 6.09
C LEU A 308 8.20 4.25 5.82
N ILE A 309 8.94 5.30 5.45
CA ILE A 309 10.39 5.22 5.31
C ILE A 309 11.04 4.74 6.61
N ASP A 310 10.67 5.30 7.77
CA ASP A 310 11.21 4.87 9.07
C ASP A 310 10.97 3.37 9.31
N ARG A 311 9.82 2.84 8.90
CA ARG A 311 9.51 1.40 9.02
C ARG A 311 10.34 0.55 8.06
N CYS A 312 10.53 1.01 6.83
CA CYS A 312 11.38 0.35 5.83
C CYS A 312 12.85 0.33 6.28
N ASP A 313 13.34 1.43 6.86
CA ASP A 313 14.73 1.60 7.28
C ASP A 313 15.15 0.64 8.39
N ARG A 314 14.20 0.19 9.23
CA ARG A 314 14.46 -0.84 10.26
C ARG A 314 15.03 -2.13 9.67
N CYS A 315 14.78 -2.41 8.40
CA CYS A 315 15.36 -3.57 7.72
C CYS A 315 16.32 -3.18 6.61
N HIS A 316 15.94 -2.23 5.77
CA HIS A 316 16.64 -1.94 4.52
C HIS A 316 17.86 -1.03 4.69
N SER A 317 17.94 -0.30 5.82
CA SER A 317 19.03 0.61 6.15
C SER A 317 19.92 0.11 7.30
N ALA A 318 19.69 -1.13 7.76
CA ALA A 318 20.54 -1.81 8.73
C ALA A 318 21.97 -1.94 8.17
N GLN A 319 23.00 -1.75 8.99
CA GLN A 319 24.39 -1.96 8.52
C GLN A 319 24.66 -3.45 8.35
N GLU A 320 24.33 -4.23 9.38
CA GLU A 320 24.49 -5.68 9.39
C GLU A 320 23.31 -6.41 8.74
N GLU A 321 23.55 -7.65 8.32
CA GLU A 321 22.48 -8.51 7.82
C GLU A 321 21.56 -8.96 8.95
N ILE A 322 20.26 -9.08 8.65
CA ILE A 322 19.28 -9.58 9.61
C ILE A 322 19.27 -11.11 9.51
N PRO A 323 19.64 -11.85 10.57
CA PRO A 323 19.70 -13.31 10.51
C PRO A 323 18.37 -13.92 10.04
N GLY A 324 18.43 -14.77 9.03
CA GLY A 324 17.27 -15.46 8.47
C GLY A 324 16.32 -14.57 7.65
N MET A 325 16.65 -13.30 7.40
CA MET A 325 15.85 -12.38 6.60
C MET A 325 16.72 -11.65 5.57
N PRO A 326 16.96 -12.25 4.38
CA PRO A 326 17.73 -11.62 3.32
C PRO A 326 16.98 -10.41 2.76
N VAL A 327 17.38 -9.20 3.16
CA VAL A 327 16.76 -7.93 2.78
C VAL A 327 17.69 -7.13 1.87
N PRO A 328 17.17 -6.53 0.77
CA PRO A 328 18.00 -5.68 -0.08
C PRO A 328 18.31 -4.34 0.58
N LYS A 329 19.46 -3.77 0.22
CA LYS A 329 19.70 -2.33 0.29
C LYS A 329 18.84 -1.62 -0.75
N LEU A 330 18.15 -0.56 -0.34
CA LEU A 330 17.25 0.21 -1.22
C LEU A 330 17.86 1.54 -1.68
N ALA A 331 18.70 2.18 -0.85
CA ALA A 331 19.33 3.46 -1.17
C ALA A 331 20.16 3.36 -2.47
N GLY A 332 19.96 4.33 -3.37
CA GLY A 332 20.64 4.38 -4.67
C GLY A 332 20.20 3.31 -5.67
N GLN A 333 19.09 2.62 -5.43
CA GLN A 333 18.51 1.64 -6.36
C GLN A 333 17.70 2.32 -7.47
N ASP A 334 17.56 1.67 -8.64
CA ASP A 334 16.73 2.18 -9.74
C ASP A 334 15.27 2.39 -9.30
N ARG A 335 14.75 3.58 -9.60
CA ARG A 335 13.41 4.02 -9.19
C ARG A 335 12.32 3.12 -9.78
N ASP A 336 12.42 2.81 -11.07
CA ASP A 336 11.39 2.07 -11.78
C ASP A 336 11.38 0.60 -11.37
N TYR A 337 12.55 0.04 -11.06
CA TYR A 337 12.69 -1.25 -10.41
C TYR A 337 12.05 -1.28 -9.01
N LEU A 338 12.28 -0.26 -8.17
CA LEU A 338 11.66 -0.18 -6.86
C LEU A 338 10.12 -0.13 -6.96
N ILE A 339 9.58 0.67 -7.88
CA ILE A 339 8.14 0.73 -8.16
C ILE A 339 7.61 -0.64 -8.57
N MET A 340 8.26 -1.28 -9.55
CA MET A 340 7.89 -2.61 -10.03
C MET A 340 7.92 -3.65 -8.89
N ALA A 341 8.96 -3.64 -8.06
CA ALA A 341 9.14 -4.59 -6.97
C ALA A 341 8.08 -4.41 -5.87
N LEU A 342 7.81 -3.17 -5.44
CA LEU A 342 6.80 -2.88 -4.41
C LEU A 342 5.38 -3.23 -4.89
N ARG A 343 5.05 -2.93 -6.15
CA ARG A 343 3.79 -3.37 -6.78
C ARG A 343 3.70 -4.89 -6.81
N ALA A 344 4.77 -5.59 -7.21
CA ALA A 344 4.77 -7.04 -7.24
C ALA A 344 4.54 -7.68 -5.85
N TYR A 345 5.07 -7.10 -4.77
CA TYR A 345 4.76 -7.56 -3.41
C TYR A 345 3.32 -7.26 -3.00
N ARG A 346 2.82 -6.05 -3.28
CA ARG A 346 1.42 -5.67 -3.00
C ARG A 346 0.44 -6.60 -3.70
N ASP A 347 0.70 -6.89 -4.97
CA ASP A 347 -0.17 -7.64 -5.86
C ASP A 347 0.07 -9.17 -5.77
N ASP A 348 0.88 -9.62 -4.81
CA ASP A 348 1.24 -11.03 -4.56
C ASP A 348 1.87 -11.75 -5.77
N ARG A 349 2.54 -11.00 -6.65
CA ARG A 349 3.32 -11.51 -7.79
C ARG A 349 4.78 -11.78 -7.44
N ARG A 350 5.18 -11.48 -6.20
CA ARG A 350 6.52 -11.75 -5.65
C ARG A 350 6.33 -12.22 -4.21
N GLU A 351 6.69 -13.48 -3.96
CA GLU A 351 6.45 -14.10 -2.65
C GLU A 351 7.24 -13.40 -1.53
N SER A 352 6.52 -12.89 -0.52
CA SER A 352 7.05 -12.52 0.78
C SER A 352 5.88 -12.10 1.67
N THR A 353 5.60 -12.87 2.72
CA THR A 353 4.50 -12.53 3.66
C THR A 353 4.76 -11.19 4.36
N THR A 354 6.01 -10.92 4.73
CA THR A 354 6.43 -9.66 5.36
C THR A 354 6.28 -8.49 4.40
N MET A 355 6.85 -8.57 3.19
CA MET A 355 6.78 -7.45 2.24
C MET A 355 5.39 -7.26 1.63
N HIS A 356 4.60 -8.33 1.48
CA HIS A 356 3.19 -8.20 1.11
C HIS A 356 2.45 -7.34 2.14
N LYS A 357 2.55 -7.66 3.44
CA LYS A 357 1.93 -6.85 4.51
C LYS A 357 2.48 -5.42 4.55
N MET A 358 3.77 -5.25 4.27
CA MET A 358 4.38 -3.93 4.22
C MET A 358 3.90 -3.11 3.02
N SER A 359 3.59 -3.71 1.86
CA SER A 359 3.21 -2.99 0.63
C SER A 359 1.69 -2.94 0.37
N LEU A 360 0.91 -3.85 0.96
CA LEU A 360 -0.55 -3.95 0.81
C LEU A 360 -1.32 -2.65 1.08
N PRO A 361 -0.98 -1.82 2.09
CA PRO A 361 -1.78 -0.65 2.40
C PRO A 361 -1.61 0.50 1.40
N TYR A 362 -0.67 0.42 0.44
CA TYR A 362 -0.23 1.59 -0.32
C TYR A 362 -0.76 1.59 -1.76
N GLY A 363 -1.36 2.72 -2.12
CA GLY A 363 -1.63 3.07 -3.52
C GLY A 363 -0.33 3.30 -4.30
N ASP A 364 -0.45 3.34 -5.62
CA ASP A 364 0.67 3.58 -6.54
C ASP A 364 1.42 4.90 -6.25
N SER A 365 0.69 5.94 -5.87
CA SER A 365 1.27 7.24 -5.50
C SER A 365 2.23 7.14 -4.31
N VAL A 366 1.87 6.38 -3.27
CA VAL A 366 2.73 6.15 -2.10
C VAL A 366 3.93 5.28 -2.46
N ILE A 367 3.72 4.24 -3.29
CA ILE A 367 4.82 3.39 -3.82
C ILE A 367 5.83 4.23 -4.62
N GLU A 368 5.35 5.11 -5.50
CA GLU A 368 6.20 6.03 -6.26
C GLU A 368 6.97 6.97 -5.34
N GLY A 369 6.35 7.44 -4.25
CA GLY A 369 7.00 8.26 -3.23
C GLY A 369 8.12 7.55 -2.47
N ILE A 370 7.91 6.27 -2.10
CA ILE A 370 8.93 5.44 -1.44
C ILE A 370 10.09 5.16 -2.41
N ALA A 371 9.78 4.79 -3.66
CA ALA A 371 10.79 4.52 -4.68
C ALA A 371 11.63 5.75 -5.00
N ALA A 372 10.98 6.90 -5.17
CA ALA A 372 11.60 8.22 -5.31
C ALA A 372 12.59 8.53 -4.19
N HIS A 373 12.17 8.30 -2.94
CA HIS A 373 12.98 8.56 -1.76
C HIS A 373 14.28 7.76 -1.79
N TYR A 374 14.21 6.45 -1.97
CA TYR A 374 15.40 5.59 -1.95
C TYR A 374 16.29 5.74 -3.19
N ALA A 375 15.71 5.93 -4.38
CA ALA A 375 16.48 6.17 -5.60
C ALA A 375 17.26 7.50 -5.55
N GLY A 376 16.76 8.49 -4.80
CA GLY A 376 17.44 9.77 -4.60
C GLY A 376 18.54 9.76 -3.53
N GLN A 377 18.70 8.66 -2.78
CA GLN A 377 19.77 8.53 -1.79
C GLN A 377 21.08 8.04 -2.45
N PRO A 378 22.25 8.37 -1.88
CA PRO A 378 23.49 7.71 -2.27
C PRO A 378 23.41 6.22 -1.95
N ALA A 379 23.87 5.37 -2.87
CA ALA A 379 24.06 3.95 -2.58
C ALA A 379 25.08 3.79 -1.44
N LYS A 380 24.84 2.82 -0.55
CA LYS A 380 25.64 2.56 0.65
C LYS A 380 26.10 1.12 0.72
#